data_AF-A0A357WYA9-F1
#
_entry.id   AF-A0A357WYA9-F1
#
_cell.length_a   1.000
_cell.length_b   1.000
_cell.length_c   1.000
_cell.angle_alpha   90.00
_cell.angle_beta   90.00
_cell.angle_gamma   90.00
#
_symmetry.space_group_name_H-M   'P 1'
#
loop_
_entity.id
_entity.type
_entity.pdbx_description
1 polymer ?
#
loop_
_entity_poly.entity_id
_entity_poly.type
_entity_poly.pdbx_seq_one_letter_code
_entity_poly.pdbx_strand_id
1 'polypeptide(L)'
;MKSNKSILLTESGIMLSFATLLSMIEIISLPYGGGVTAFSMLPVILIAYRRGAVHGLLTALAFSLLQMLLGLSNLSYATSVIAVVAIIVIDYVFAFTVLGLAGLFRNIKNQTTGLAIGTVVVCFLRYVAHIIAGSTVWAGLSIPTTDALFFSIVYNSYMIPETLITLVGAVALSRLLEMRGEQITRAAVREKAPDLAILLSGIAKVILAATAVIDVAMVFTKLQNPKTEEFDVTQIFAVNWPLFLTVTVGAAILALLFFVQAKRVPPDSTVNLKGLFSSLPVVIFTAAAIYDVVIIVQSFLKETLEIEMIIQMVVASALAVGAAVYIIMRMIKKRK
;
A
#
# COMPACT_ATOMS: atom_id res chain seq x y z
N MET A 1 11.99 -35.19 -4.00
CA MET A 1 12.42 -34.41 -2.80
C MET A 1 11.51 -34.78 -1.63
N LYS A 2 12.02 -35.40 -0.55
CA LYS A 2 11.19 -35.98 0.55
C LYS A 2 11.68 -35.57 1.95
N SER A 3 11.70 -34.27 2.25
CA SER A 3 11.78 -33.74 3.61
C SER A 3 10.98 -32.44 3.69
N ASN A 4 10.02 -32.37 4.61
CA ASN A 4 9.17 -31.18 4.80
C ASN A 4 10.00 -29.95 5.22
N LYS A 5 11.13 -30.18 5.91
CA LYS A 5 12.06 -29.11 6.34
C LYS A 5 12.81 -28.48 5.17
N SER A 6 13.28 -29.28 4.22
CA SER A 6 14.01 -28.78 3.05
C SER A 6 13.11 -27.90 2.18
N ILE A 7 11.86 -28.33 1.95
CA ILE A 7 10.88 -27.53 1.20
C ILE A 7 10.61 -26.21 1.92
N LEU A 8 10.45 -26.25 3.25
CA LEU A 8 10.20 -25.05 4.04
C LEU A 8 11.35 -24.04 3.94
N LEU A 9 12.60 -24.50 4.09
CA LEU A 9 13.78 -23.65 3.95
C LEU A 9 13.89 -23.05 2.55
N THR A 10 13.62 -23.84 1.51
CA THR A 10 13.62 -23.34 0.12
C THR A 10 12.53 -22.30 -0.12
N GLU A 11 11.29 -22.54 0.34
CA GLU A 11 10.22 -21.57 0.22
C GLU A 11 10.55 -20.27 0.97
N SER A 12 11.07 -20.36 2.20
CA SER A 12 11.52 -19.19 2.97
C SER A 12 12.65 -18.43 2.27
N GLY A 13 13.66 -19.14 1.73
CA GLY A 13 14.78 -18.51 1.01
C GLY A 13 14.34 -17.77 -0.27
N ILE A 14 13.41 -18.35 -1.04
CA ILE A 14 12.83 -17.69 -2.22
C ILE A 14 12.04 -16.46 -1.81
N MET A 15 11.21 -16.56 -0.76
CA MET A 15 10.40 -15.43 -0.28
C MET A 15 11.26 -14.30 0.30
N LEU A 16 12.35 -14.64 1.00
CA LEU A 16 13.35 -13.67 1.45
C LEU A 16 14.02 -12.95 0.28
N SER A 17 14.38 -13.69 -0.77
CA SER A 17 14.99 -13.11 -1.97
C SER A 17 14.04 -12.11 -2.63
N PHE A 18 12.77 -12.48 -2.82
CA PHE A 18 11.76 -11.56 -3.33
C PHE A 18 11.56 -10.34 -2.42
N ALA A 19 11.39 -10.54 -1.11
CA ALA A 19 11.20 -9.45 -0.16
C ALA A 19 12.36 -8.45 -0.20
N THR A 20 13.59 -8.97 -0.29
CA THR A 20 14.81 -8.16 -0.35
C THR A 20 14.89 -7.38 -1.65
N LEU A 21 14.70 -8.02 -2.81
CA LEU A 21 14.70 -7.32 -4.10
C LEU A 21 13.61 -6.25 -4.18
N LEU A 22 12.42 -6.55 -3.68
CA LEU A 22 11.31 -5.60 -3.64
C LEU A 22 11.55 -4.45 -2.65
N SER A 23 12.31 -4.67 -1.57
CA SER A 23 12.70 -3.59 -0.64
C SER A 23 13.67 -2.59 -1.24
N MET A 24 14.43 -3.00 -2.26
CA MET A 24 15.35 -2.10 -2.98
C MET A 24 14.63 -1.21 -4.00
N ILE A 25 13.35 -1.47 -4.27
CA ILE A 25 12.52 -0.65 -5.17
C ILE A 25 11.67 0.27 -4.29
N GLU A 26 12.23 1.43 -3.97
CA GLU A 26 11.56 2.47 -3.20
C GLU A 26 10.68 3.34 -4.12
N ILE A 27 9.39 3.43 -3.77
CA ILE A 27 8.41 4.28 -4.44
C ILE A 27 8.45 5.68 -3.80
N ILE A 28 8.59 5.73 -2.48
CA ILE A 28 8.74 6.95 -1.68
C ILE A 28 9.83 6.69 -0.65
N SER A 29 10.76 7.62 -0.47
CA SER A 29 11.78 7.56 0.58
C SER A 29 11.77 8.87 1.38
N LEU A 30 11.95 8.74 2.71
CA LEU A 30 12.05 9.88 3.61
C LEU A 30 13.51 10.12 4.04
N PRO A 31 13.91 11.38 4.35
CA PRO A 31 15.32 11.72 4.55
C PRO A 31 16.02 10.99 5.69
N TYR A 32 15.31 10.69 6.78
CA TYR A 32 15.86 10.00 7.95
C TYR A 32 15.46 8.52 7.98
N GLY A 33 15.22 7.95 6.79
CA GLY A 33 14.73 6.59 6.64
C GLY A 33 13.21 6.49 6.77
N GLY A 34 12.69 5.31 6.41
CA GLY A 34 11.27 5.10 6.21
C GLY A 34 10.85 5.41 4.77
N GLY A 35 9.82 4.73 4.30
CA GLY A 35 9.42 4.81 2.91
C GLY A 35 8.37 3.77 2.51
N VAL A 36 7.92 3.89 1.27
CA VAL A 36 7.00 2.96 0.63
C VAL A 36 7.78 2.18 -0.42
N THR A 37 7.68 0.86 -0.39
CA THR A 37 8.41 -0.06 -1.26
C THR A 37 7.47 -0.81 -2.19
N ALA A 38 8.03 -1.52 -3.18
CA ALA A 38 7.26 -2.36 -4.09
C ALA A 38 6.76 -3.66 -3.42
N PHE A 39 5.88 -3.57 -2.42
CA PHE A 39 5.31 -4.72 -1.69
C PHE A 39 6.35 -5.56 -0.93
N SER A 40 7.42 -4.96 -0.40
CA SER A 40 8.54 -5.72 0.21
C SER A 40 8.15 -6.59 1.40
N MET A 41 7.15 -6.16 2.18
CA MET A 41 6.65 -6.93 3.33
C MET A 41 5.84 -8.16 2.91
N LEU A 42 5.28 -8.15 1.70
CA LEU A 42 4.30 -9.14 1.25
C LEU A 42 4.87 -10.57 1.22
N PRO A 43 6.04 -10.86 0.61
CA PRO A 43 6.55 -12.23 0.57
C PRO A 43 6.78 -12.85 1.96
N VAL A 44 7.25 -12.06 2.93
CA VAL A 44 7.44 -12.52 4.33
C VAL A 44 6.10 -12.79 5.01
N ILE A 45 5.10 -11.93 4.80
CA ILE A 45 3.75 -12.13 5.31
C ILE A 45 3.12 -13.39 4.69
N LEU A 46 3.32 -13.63 3.39
CA LEU A 46 2.78 -14.79 2.68
C LEU A 46 3.35 -16.11 3.22
N ILE A 47 4.68 -16.19 3.41
CA ILE A 47 5.28 -17.42 3.96
C ILE A 47 4.88 -17.66 5.40
N ALA A 48 4.78 -16.60 6.21
CA ALA A 48 4.26 -16.67 7.57
C ALA A 48 2.82 -17.20 7.60
N TYR A 49 1.94 -16.64 6.76
CA TYR A 49 0.56 -17.09 6.63
C TYR A 49 0.45 -18.55 6.17
N ARG A 50 1.27 -18.96 5.20
CA ARG A 50 1.30 -20.32 4.66
C ARG A 50 1.83 -21.36 5.63
N ARG A 51 2.96 -21.09 6.30
CA ARG A 51 3.70 -22.05 7.14
C ARG A 51 3.46 -21.89 8.65
N GLY A 52 2.67 -20.90 9.05
CA GLY A 52 2.33 -20.60 10.44
C GLY A 52 3.34 -19.69 11.14
N ALA A 53 2.95 -19.17 12.30
CA ALA A 53 3.67 -18.10 12.99
C ALA A 53 5.11 -18.47 13.39
N VAL A 54 5.38 -19.71 13.83
CA VAL A 54 6.73 -20.11 14.24
C VAL A 54 7.73 -20.00 13.08
N HIS A 55 7.41 -20.58 11.93
CA HIS A 55 8.26 -20.50 10.74
C HIS A 55 8.24 -19.10 10.12
N GLY A 56 7.11 -18.40 10.22
CA GLY A 56 6.96 -17.01 9.82
C GLY A 56 7.91 -16.09 10.58
N LEU A 57 7.97 -16.21 11.91
CA LEU A 57 8.86 -15.44 12.78
C LEU A 57 10.33 -15.71 12.46
N LEU A 58 10.72 -16.97 12.24
CA LEU A 58 12.11 -17.28 11.85
C LEU A 58 12.46 -16.68 10.49
N THR A 59 11.54 -16.73 9.52
CA THR A 59 11.76 -16.13 8.20
C THR A 59 11.80 -14.59 8.29
N ALA A 60 10.89 -13.99 9.06
CA ALA A 60 10.83 -12.56 9.28
C ALA A 60 12.06 -12.04 10.06
N LEU A 61 12.60 -12.83 10.98
CA LEU A 61 13.86 -12.53 11.67
C LEU A 61 15.02 -12.49 10.67
N ALA A 62 15.14 -13.49 9.78
CA ALA A 62 16.14 -13.44 8.73
C ALA A 62 15.97 -12.22 7.80
N PHE A 63 14.72 -11.86 7.47
CA PHE A 63 14.44 -10.64 6.74
C PHE A 63 14.87 -9.39 7.49
N SER A 64 14.62 -9.32 8.81
CA SER A 64 15.03 -8.18 9.64
C SER A 64 16.54 -7.95 9.61
N LEU A 65 17.34 -9.02 9.57
CA LEU A 65 18.79 -8.92 9.47
C LEU A 65 19.23 -8.42 8.08
N LEU A 66 18.56 -8.85 7.01
CA LEU A 66 18.82 -8.34 5.67
C LEU A 66 18.45 -6.85 5.57
N GLN A 67 17.33 -6.44 6.16
CA GLN A 67 16.90 -5.04 6.17
C GLN A 67 17.84 -4.17 7.02
N MET A 68 18.35 -4.70 8.13
CA MET A 68 19.39 -4.05 8.93
C MET A 68 20.68 -3.89 8.14
N LEU A 69 21.11 -4.92 7.40
CA LEU A 69 22.30 -4.87 6.56
C LEU A 69 22.16 -3.81 5.45
N LEU A 70 20.99 -3.75 4.80
CA LEU A 70 20.71 -2.74 3.76
C LEU A 70 20.56 -1.33 4.34
N GLY A 71 20.06 -1.22 5.56
CA GLY A 71 19.84 0.04 6.28
C GLY A 71 20.99 0.45 7.21
N LEU A 72 22.17 -0.16 7.11
CA LEU A 72 23.31 0.08 8.02
C LEU A 72 23.71 1.55 8.14
N SER A 73 23.50 2.35 7.08
CA SER A 73 23.73 3.79 7.11
C SER A 73 22.96 4.51 8.21
N ASN A 74 21.78 4.02 8.60
CA ASN A 74 20.97 4.64 9.65
C ASN A 74 21.60 4.56 11.04
N LEU A 75 22.49 3.59 11.28
CA LEU A 75 23.24 3.52 12.54
C LEU A 75 24.21 4.70 12.71
N SER A 76 24.59 5.37 11.62
CA SER A 76 25.45 6.57 11.68
C SER A 76 24.79 7.76 12.37
N TYR A 77 23.45 7.78 12.44
CA TYR A 77 22.69 8.80 13.16
C TYR A 77 22.66 8.56 14.68
N ALA A 78 23.10 7.40 15.17
CA ALA A 78 23.05 7.08 16.58
C ALA A 78 24.01 7.98 17.40
N THR A 79 23.45 8.72 18.35
CA THR A 79 24.20 9.64 19.22
C THR A 79 24.79 8.99 20.47
N SER A 80 24.43 7.73 20.74
CA SER A 80 24.91 6.98 21.91
C SER A 80 24.84 5.47 21.67
N VAL A 81 25.54 4.68 22.49
CA VAL A 81 25.47 3.20 22.45
C VAL A 81 24.04 2.70 22.67
N ILE A 82 23.29 3.35 23.56
CA ILE A 82 21.88 3.00 23.83
C ILE A 82 21.03 3.26 22.57
N ALA A 83 21.27 4.36 21.86
CA ALA A 83 20.60 4.66 20.60
C ALA A 83 20.91 3.62 19.52
N VAL A 84 22.18 3.18 19.38
CA VAL A 84 22.56 2.10 18.46
C VAL A 84 21.76 0.82 18.75
N VAL A 85 21.73 0.40 20.02
CA VAL A 85 21.02 -0.82 20.44
C VAL A 85 19.52 -0.67 20.18
N ALA A 86 18.94 0.49 20.49
CA ALA A 86 17.52 0.75 20.24
C ALA A 86 17.17 0.74 18.75
N ILE A 87 17.99 1.34 17.88
CA ILE A 87 17.81 1.26 16.42
C ILE A 87 17.84 -0.19 15.95
N ILE A 88 18.89 -0.95 16.32
CA ILE A 88 19.03 -2.35 15.92
C ILE A 88 17.83 -3.18 16.38
N VAL A 89 17.45 -3.05 17.65
CA VAL A 89 16.44 -3.92 18.25
C VAL A 89 15.04 -3.50 17.85
N ILE A 90 14.70 -2.21 17.91
CA ILE A 90 13.33 -1.72 17.73
C ILE A 90 13.04 -1.46 16.25
N ASP A 91 13.88 -0.69 15.54
CA ASP A 91 13.63 -0.29 14.15
C ASP A 91 13.92 -1.39 13.13
N TYR A 92 14.80 -2.34 13.46
CA TYR A 92 15.10 -3.46 12.57
C TYR A 92 14.56 -4.78 13.09
N VAL A 93 15.18 -5.36 14.12
CA VAL A 93 14.89 -6.74 14.54
C VAL A 93 13.41 -6.90 14.90
N PHE A 94 12.89 -6.11 15.82
CA PHE A 94 11.50 -6.20 16.26
C PHE A 94 10.52 -5.78 15.15
N ALA A 95 10.70 -4.58 14.59
CA ALA A 95 9.83 -4.01 13.56
C ALA A 95 9.60 -4.95 12.36
N PHE A 96 10.63 -5.66 11.90
CA PHE A 96 10.48 -6.59 10.77
C PHE A 96 10.13 -8.02 11.21
N THR A 97 10.57 -8.48 12.39
CA THR A 97 10.24 -9.84 12.85
C THR A 97 8.73 -9.99 13.12
N VAL A 98 8.05 -8.94 13.60
CA VAL A 98 6.59 -9.00 13.85
C VAL A 98 5.77 -9.32 12.60
N LEU A 99 6.30 -9.13 11.39
CA LEU A 99 5.66 -9.56 10.13
C LEU A 99 5.37 -11.07 10.12
N GLY A 100 6.19 -11.86 10.81
CA GLY A 100 6.02 -13.30 11.00
C GLY A 100 4.74 -13.70 11.76
N LEU A 101 4.15 -12.78 12.54
CA LEU A 101 2.92 -13.03 13.29
C LEU A 101 1.67 -13.13 12.40
N ALA A 102 1.76 -12.78 11.10
CA ALA A 102 0.67 -12.96 10.16
C ALA A 102 0.21 -14.44 10.07
N GLY A 103 1.12 -15.37 10.40
CA GLY A 103 0.83 -16.80 10.51
C GLY A 103 -0.20 -17.18 11.57
N LEU A 104 -0.47 -16.32 12.57
CA LEU A 104 -1.53 -16.56 13.57
C LEU A 104 -2.93 -16.54 12.96
N PHE A 105 -3.09 -15.84 11.83
CA PHE A 105 -4.40 -15.62 11.19
C PHE A 105 -4.74 -16.67 10.12
N ARG A 106 -3.87 -17.67 9.90
CA ARG A 106 -4.03 -18.68 8.84
C ARG A 106 -5.25 -19.60 8.99
N ASN A 107 -5.72 -19.76 10.23
CA ASN A 107 -6.84 -20.64 10.56
C ASN A 107 -8.20 -19.94 10.40
N ILE A 108 -8.23 -18.66 10.03
CA ILE A 108 -9.47 -17.99 9.67
C ILE A 108 -10.05 -18.66 8.41
N LYS A 109 -11.35 -19.03 8.48
CA LYS A 109 -12.04 -19.82 7.45
C LYS A 109 -11.82 -19.27 6.04
N ASN A 110 -12.04 -17.97 5.85
CA ASN A 110 -11.80 -17.28 4.59
C ASN A 110 -10.34 -16.84 4.47
N GLN A 111 -9.59 -17.42 3.51
CA GLN A 111 -8.18 -17.10 3.29
C GLN A 111 -7.93 -15.60 3.09
N THR A 112 -8.72 -14.96 2.23
CA THR A 112 -8.59 -13.52 1.95
C THR A 112 -8.78 -12.69 3.22
N THR A 113 -9.78 -13.03 4.03
CA THR A 113 -10.02 -12.34 5.31
C THR A 113 -8.89 -12.57 6.29
N GLY A 114 -8.43 -13.81 6.44
CA GLY A 114 -7.33 -14.16 7.34
C GLY A 114 -6.04 -13.42 6.99
N LEU A 115 -5.67 -13.46 5.71
CA LEU A 115 -4.46 -12.79 5.24
C LEU A 115 -4.57 -11.27 5.33
N ALA A 116 -5.73 -10.69 5.02
CA ALA A 116 -5.96 -9.25 5.13
C ALA A 116 -5.83 -8.76 6.58
N ILE A 117 -6.51 -9.43 7.53
CA ILE A 117 -6.42 -9.09 8.95
C ILE A 117 -4.98 -9.27 9.45
N GLY A 118 -4.34 -10.39 9.11
CA GLY A 118 -2.96 -10.64 9.50
C GLY A 118 -2.01 -9.57 8.99
N THR A 119 -2.15 -9.15 7.72
CA THR A 119 -1.35 -8.07 7.12
C THR A 119 -1.53 -6.76 7.88
N VAL A 120 -2.78 -6.34 8.13
CA VAL A 120 -3.06 -5.08 8.86
C VAL A 120 -2.47 -5.12 10.27
N VAL A 121 -2.68 -6.23 10.99
CA VAL A 121 -2.19 -6.36 12.37
C VAL A 121 -0.66 -6.28 12.43
N VAL A 122 0.06 -7.02 11.59
CA VAL A 122 1.54 -7.01 11.66
C VAL A 122 2.14 -5.70 11.18
N CYS A 123 1.54 -5.04 10.19
CA CYS A 123 1.99 -3.72 9.76
C CYS A 123 1.71 -2.66 10.84
N PHE A 124 0.60 -2.76 11.56
CA PHE A 124 0.32 -1.91 12.72
C PHE A 124 1.34 -2.13 13.84
N LEU A 125 1.68 -3.37 14.18
CA LEU A 125 2.71 -3.66 15.18
C LEU A 125 4.07 -3.09 14.76
N ARG A 126 4.43 -3.20 13.48
CA ARG A 126 5.62 -2.58 12.92
C ARG A 126 5.58 -1.07 13.02
N TYR A 127 4.45 -0.44 12.71
CA TYR A 127 4.29 1.01 12.84
C TYR A 127 4.45 1.47 14.29
N VAL A 128 3.89 0.74 15.26
CA VAL A 128 4.09 1.01 16.68
C VAL A 128 5.57 0.94 17.07
N ALA A 129 6.32 -0.03 16.54
CA ALA A 129 7.76 -0.12 16.78
C ALA A 129 8.50 1.14 16.30
N HIS A 130 8.22 1.59 15.06
CA HIS A 130 8.81 2.80 14.52
C HIS A 130 8.37 4.07 15.25
N ILE A 131 7.13 4.13 15.76
CA ILE A 131 6.69 5.24 16.62
C ILE A 131 7.53 5.29 17.91
N ILE A 132 7.71 4.14 18.56
CA ILE A 132 8.50 4.03 19.80
C ILE A 132 9.94 4.45 19.53
N ALA A 133 10.59 3.89 18.51
CA ALA A 133 11.95 4.27 18.13
C ALA A 133 12.05 5.76 17.78
N GLY A 134 11.12 6.27 16.97
CA GLY A 134 11.07 7.68 16.59
C GLY A 134 11.00 8.62 17.79
N SER A 135 10.14 8.32 18.76
CA SER A 135 9.95 9.15 19.94
C SER A 135 11.09 9.08 20.97
N THR A 136 11.98 8.07 20.86
CA THR A 136 13.05 7.81 21.85
C THR A 136 14.44 8.06 21.30
N VAL A 137 14.75 7.53 20.12
CA VAL A 137 16.08 7.59 19.49
C VAL A 137 16.18 8.78 18.54
N TRP A 138 15.11 9.03 17.77
CA TRP A 138 15.13 10.01 16.70
C TRP A 138 14.68 11.42 17.12
N ALA A 139 14.25 11.57 18.38
CA ALA A 139 13.92 12.86 18.98
C ALA A 139 15.19 13.74 19.09
N GLY A 140 15.11 14.95 18.53
CA GLY A 140 16.24 15.87 18.41
C GLY A 140 17.16 15.60 17.20
N LEU A 141 16.84 14.59 16.38
CA LEU A 141 17.57 14.27 15.15
C LEU A 141 16.70 14.50 13.91
N SER A 142 15.64 13.71 13.76
CA SER A 142 14.70 13.81 12.61
C SER A 142 13.37 14.47 12.98
N ILE A 143 13.06 14.50 14.27
CA ILE A 143 11.85 15.14 14.82
C ILE A 143 12.21 16.04 16.01
N PRO A 144 11.38 17.05 16.33
CA PRO A 144 11.55 17.84 17.55
C PRO A 144 11.53 16.99 18.82
N THR A 145 12.28 17.41 19.85
CA THR A 145 12.24 16.80 21.18
C THR A 145 10.93 17.13 21.92
N THR A 146 10.35 18.29 21.65
CA THR A 146 9.02 18.69 22.11
C THR A 146 7.95 17.87 21.40
N ASP A 147 7.02 17.28 22.15
CA ASP A 147 5.96 16.43 21.62
C ASP A 147 6.48 15.29 20.70
N ALA A 148 7.63 14.71 21.05
CA ALA A 148 8.30 13.68 20.25
C ALA A 148 7.39 12.50 19.87
N LEU A 149 6.45 12.11 20.74
CA LEU A 149 5.46 11.07 20.41
C LEU A 149 4.57 11.48 19.22
N PHE A 150 4.05 12.71 19.24
CA PHE A 150 3.19 13.23 18.18
C PHE A 150 3.97 13.33 16.86
N PHE A 151 5.16 13.93 16.87
CA PHE A 151 5.97 14.02 15.66
C PHE A 151 6.42 12.65 15.14
N SER A 152 6.66 11.69 16.04
CA SER A 152 6.97 10.31 15.64
C SER A 152 5.79 9.62 14.95
N ILE A 153 4.55 9.83 15.43
CA ILE A 153 3.34 9.36 14.75
C ILE A 153 3.25 9.95 13.34
N VAL A 154 3.45 11.27 13.22
CA VAL A 154 3.39 11.99 11.94
C VAL A 154 4.48 11.51 10.98
N TYR A 155 5.74 11.49 11.40
CA TYR A 155 6.87 11.07 10.57
C TYR A 155 6.69 9.64 10.06
N ASN A 156 6.32 8.71 10.94
CA ASN A 156 6.19 7.30 10.59
C ASN A 156 4.88 6.96 9.86
N SER A 157 4.01 7.94 9.57
CA SER A 157 2.74 7.74 8.87
C SER A 157 2.89 7.20 7.44
N TYR A 158 4.11 7.21 6.87
CA TYR A 158 4.46 6.48 5.64
C TYR A 158 4.10 4.99 5.72
N MET A 159 4.01 4.42 6.93
CA MET A 159 3.56 3.04 7.14
C MET A 159 2.11 2.81 6.67
N ILE A 160 1.28 3.85 6.57
CA ILE A 160 -0.10 3.75 6.06
C ILE A 160 -0.11 3.36 4.57
N PRO A 161 0.50 4.12 3.65
CA PRO A 161 0.59 3.70 2.24
C PRO A 161 1.37 2.40 2.05
N GLU A 162 2.43 2.16 2.84
CA GLU A 162 3.19 0.89 2.81
C GLU A 162 2.35 -0.33 3.25
N THR A 163 1.46 -0.14 4.23
CA THR A 163 0.47 -1.16 4.63
C THR A 163 -0.56 -1.36 3.52
N LEU A 164 -1.04 -0.27 2.91
CA LEU A 164 -2.08 -0.33 1.89
C LEU A 164 -1.61 -1.09 0.64
N ILE A 165 -0.41 -0.78 0.13
CA ILE A 165 0.16 -1.49 -1.01
C ILE A 165 0.31 -2.99 -0.69
N THR A 166 0.88 -3.32 0.48
CA THR A 166 1.04 -4.70 0.93
C THR A 166 -0.30 -5.42 1.05
N LEU A 167 -1.32 -4.78 1.62
CA LEU A 167 -2.67 -5.32 1.79
C LEU A 167 -3.36 -5.58 0.45
N VAL A 168 -3.24 -4.67 -0.52
CA VAL A 168 -3.78 -4.84 -1.87
C VAL A 168 -3.14 -6.05 -2.54
N GLY A 169 -1.80 -6.18 -2.46
CA GLY A 169 -1.08 -7.33 -3.01
C GLY A 169 -1.49 -8.65 -2.34
N ALA A 170 -1.62 -8.66 -1.02
CA ALA A 170 -2.10 -9.80 -0.25
C ALA A 170 -3.52 -10.24 -0.67
N VAL A 171 -4.45 -9.30 -0.75
CA VAL A 171 -5.83 -9.57 -1.16
C VAL A 171 -5.88 -10.07 -2.61
N ALA A 172 -5.12 -9.45 -3.51
CA ALA A 172 -5.07 -9.86 -4.92
C ALA A 172 -4.56 -11.30 -5.07
N LEU A 173 -3.42 -11.62 -4.45
CA LEU A 173 -2.86 -12.98 -4.50
C LEU A 173 -3.78 -14.01 -3.86
N SER A 174 -4.41 -13.69 -2.72
CA SER A 174 -5.34 -14.62 -2.06
C SER A 174 -6.60 -14.95 -2.88
N ARG A 175 -6.94 -14.11 -3.87
CA ARG A 175 -8.05 -14.33 -4.80
C ARG A 175 -7.64 -15.13 -6.03
N LEU A 176 -6.34 -15.19 -6.32
CA LEU A 176 -5.79 -15.93 -7.45
C LEU A 176 -5.34 -17.34 -7.03
N LEU A 177 -4.80 -17.46 -5.81
CA LEU A 177 -4.12 -18.65 -5.32
C LEU A 177 -4.71 -19.13 -3.99
N GLU A 178 -4.87 -20.45 -3.81
CA GLU A 178 -5.03 -21.08 -2.51
C GLU A 178 -3.64 -21.48 -1.99
N MET A 179 -3.27 -20.89 -0.85
CA MET A 179 -1.90 -20.90 -0.33
C MET A 179 -1.76 -21.74 0.93
N ARG A 180 -2.85 -22.25 1.51
CA ARG A 180 -2.81 -23.05 2.76
C ARG A 180 -2.49 -24.53 2.54
N GLY A 181 -2.73 -25.05 1.34
CA GLY A 181 -2.47 -26.45 0.99
C GLY A 181 -0.98 -26.77 0.82
N GLU A 182 -0.64 -28.06 0.76
CA GLU A 182 0.74 -28.50 0.48
C GLU A 182 1.26 -27.92 -0.84
N GLN A 183 0.43 -27.96 -1.88
CA GLN A 183 0.68 -27.30 -3.16
C GLN A 183 -0.09 -25.99 -3.24
N ILE A 184 0.51 -24.99 -3.90
CA ILE A 184 -0.18 -23.77 -4.26
C ILE A 184 -1.06 -24.10 -5.46
N THR A 185 -2.36 -23.91 -5.32
CA THR A 185 -3.34 -24.17 -6.38
C THR A 185 -4.09 -22.88 -6.73
N ARG A 186 -4.90 -22.90 -7.79
CA ARG A 186 -5.78 -21.77 -8.10
C ARG A 186 -6.88 -21.67 -7.06
N ALA A 187 -7.18 -20.45 -6.62
CA ALA A 187 -8.31 -20.22 -5.73
C ALA A 187 -9.63 -20.66 -6.38
N ALA A 188 -10.55 -21.18 -5.57
CA ALA A 188 -11.87 -21.57 -6.05
C ALA A 188 -12.59 -20.39 -6.70
N VAL A 189 -13.26 -20.66 -7.83
CA VAL A 189 -14.07 -19.65 -8.52
C VAL A 189 -15.17 -19.21 -7.57
N ARG A 190 -15.16 -17.94 -7.19
CA ARG A 190 -16.25 -17.35 -6.42
C ARG A 190 -17.42 -17.06 -7.33
N GLU A 191 -18.62 -17.34 -6.84
CA GLU A 191 -19.84 -16.85 -7.48
C GLU A 191 -19.77 -15.33 -7.61
N LYS A 192 -20.17 -14.85 -8.78
CA LYS A 192 -20.16 -13.42 -9.08
C LYS A 192 -21.20 -12.75 -8.18
N ALA A 193 -20.77 -11.75 -7.41
CA ALA A 193 -21.71 -10.93 -6.66
C ALA A 193 -22.69 -10.21 -7.61
N PRO A 194 -23.91 -9.88 -7.14
CA PRO A 194 -24.86 -9.11 -7.92
C PRO A 194 -24.24 -7.80 -8.45
N ASP A 195 -24.59 -7.39 -9.66
CA ASP A 195 -23.99 -6.21 -10.31
C ASP A 195 -24.14 -4.94 -9.46
N LEU A 196 -25.29 -4.77 -8.80
CA LEU A 196 -25.53 -3.65 -7.88
C LEU A 196 -24.60 -3.69 -6.66
N ALA A 197 -24.34 -4.87 -6.08
CA ALA A 197 -23.40 -5.03 -4.97
C ALA A 197 -21.96 -4.70 -5.40
N ILE A 198 -21.59 -5.08 -6.61
CA ILE A 198 -20.30 -4.75 -7.21
C ILE A 198 -20.17 -3.24 -7.38
N LEU A 199 -21.20 -2.56 -7.93
CA LEU A 199 -21.20 -1.11 -8.10
C LEU A 199 -21.05 -0.38 -6.76
N LEU A 200 -21.90 -0.69 -5.77
CA LEU A 200 -21.89 -0.03 -4.46
C LEU A 200 -20.57 -0.25 -3.73
N SER A 201 -20.05 -1.48 -3.71
CA SER A 201 -18.73 -1.77 -3.11
C SER A 201 -17.57 -1.19 -3.93
N GLY A 202 -17.76 -0.94 -5.22
CA GLY A 202 -16.82 -0.23 -6.09
C GLY A 202 -16.76 1.25 -5.74
N ILE A 203 -17.91 1.91 -5.64
CA ILE A 203 -18.03 3.32 -5.22
C ILE A 203 -17.36 3.54 -3.87
N ALA A 204 -17.64 2.67 -2.88
CA ALA A 204 -16.99 2.75 -1.56
C ALA A 204 -15.45 2.76 -1.66
N LYS A 205 -14.87 1.87 -2.48
CA LYS A 205 -13.41 1.79 -2.65
C LYS A 205 -12.85 2.99 -3.39
N VAL A 206 -13.56 3.50 -4.40
CA VAL A 206 -13.15 4.70 -5.14
C VAL A 206 -13.14 5.92 -4.23
N ILE A 207 -14.16 6.08 -3.38
CA ILE A 207 -14.20 7.15 -2.37
C ILE A 207 -12.97 7.05 -1.45
N LEU A 208 -12.72 5.87 -0.86
CA LEU A 208 -11.57 5.69 0.02
C LEU A 208 -10.22 5.95 -0.68
N ALA A 209 -10.07 5.49 -1.92
CA ALA A 209 -8.84 5.71 -2.69
C ALA A 209 -8.65 7.20 -3.03
N ALA A 210 -9.70 7.88 -3.50
CA ALA A 210 -9.64 9.31 -3.80
C ALA A 210 -9.35 10.13 -2.55
N THR A 211 -10.01 9.82 -1.42
CA THR A 211 -9.74 10.48 -0.15
C THR A 211 -8.31 10.25 0.33
N ALA A 212 -7.76 9.03 0.22
CA ALA A 212 -6.37 8.78 0.59
C ALA A 212 -5.39 9.65 -0.23
N VAL A 213 -5.64 9.84 -1.52
CA VAL A 213 -4.82 10.74 -2.37
C VAL A 213 -4.96 12.19 -1.93
N ILE A 214 -6.18 12.64 -1.65
CA ILE A 214 -6.46 14.00 -1.16
C ILE A 214 -5.77 14.23 0.19
N ASP A 215 -5.91 13.31 1.13
CA ASP A 215 -5.33 13.37 2.47
C ASP A 215 -3.79 13.45 2.41
N VAL A 216 -3.17 12.62 1.56
CA VAL A 216 -1.73 12.69 1.29
C VAL A 216 -1.37 14.07 0.76
N ALA A 217 -2.08 14.60 -0.25
CA ALA A 217 -1.80 15.93 -0.78
C ALA A 217 -2.00 17.05 0.26
N MET A 218 -3.05 16.98 1.08
CA MET A 218 -3.33 17.99 2.12
C MET A 218 -2.26 18.03 3.22
N VAL A 219 -1.65 16.88 3.53
CA VAL A 219 -0.62 16.76 4.57
C VAL A 219 0.78 16.94 3.98
N PHE A 220 1.20 16.12 3.02
CA PHE A 220 2.57 16.10 2.51
C PHE A 220 3.00 17.42 1.87
N THR A 221 2.10 18.13 1.16
CA THR A 221 2.43 19.44 0.58
C THR A 221 2.73 20.50 1.63
N LYS A 222 2.31 20.26 2.88
CA LYS A 222 2.62 21.13 4.01
C LYS A 222 3.84 20.68 4.78
N LEU A 223 4.32 19.46 4.59
CA LEU A 223 5.55 18.95 5.22
C LEU A 223 6.81 19.33 4.45
N GLN A 224 6.74 20.28 3.53
CA GLN A 224 7.87 20.82 2.79
C GLN A 224 8.13 22.25 3.23
N ASN A 225 9.39 22.58 3.46
CA ASN A 225 9.79 23.95 3.78
C ASN A 225 9.47 24.87 2.58
N PRO A 226 8.73 25.98 2.75
CA PRO A 226 8.34 26.84 1.63
C PRO A 226 9.50 27.51 0.88
N LYS A 227 10.71 27.52 1.45
CA LYS A 227 11.89 28.17 0.86
C LYS A 227 12.91 27.19 0.30
N THR A 228 13.10 26.06 0.99
CA THR A 228 14.11 25.05 0.60
C THR A 228 13.51 23.84 -0.08
N GLU A 229 12.18 23.68 -0.06
CA GLU A 229 11.44 22.50 -0.53
C GLU A 229 11.81 21.18 0.17
N GLU A 230 12.72 21.23 1.15
CA GLU A 230 13.14 20.10 1.95
C GLU A 230 12.04 19.66 2.92
N PHE A 231 12.02 18.37 3.25
CA PHE A 231 11.09 17.83 4.21
C PHE A 231 11.30 18.45 5.60
N ASP A 232 10.23 19.00 6.17
CA ASP A 232 10.20 19.60 7.50
C ASP A 232 8.92 19.18 8.23
N VAL A 233 9.05 18.22 9.14
CA VAL A 233 7.93 17.67 9.90
C VAL A 233 7.26 18.72 10.80
N THR A 234 7.96 19.81 11.16
CA THR A 234 7.43 20.86 12.05
C THR A 234 6.33 21.69 11.38
N GLN A 235 6.32 21.71 10.05
CA GLN A 235 5.29 22.39 9.26
C GLN A 235 3.92 21.68 9.31
N ILE A 236 3.81 20.55 10.00
CA ILE A 236 2.54 19.82 10.18
C ILE A 236 1.42 20.71 10.78
N PHE A 237 1.77 21.75 11.55
CA PHE A 237 0.78 22.69 12.09
C PHE A 237 0.15 23.61 11.03
N ALA A 238 0.75 23.71 9.84
CA ALA A 238 0.17 24.45 8.71
C ALA A 238 -0.93 23.65 7.97
N VAL A 239 -1.13 22.37 8.32
CA VAL A 239 -2.23 21.56 7.79
C VAL A 239 -3.56 22.10 8.34
N ASN A 240 -4.54 22.27 7.46
CA ASN A 240 -5.90 22.59 7.86
C ASN A 240 -6.58 21.34 8.44
N TRP A 241 -6.31 21.07 9.71
CA TRP A 241 -6.81 19.90 10.44
C TRP A 241 -8.33 19.77 10.46
N PRO A 242 -9.13 20.85 10.66
CA PRO A 242 -10.58 20.76 10.56
C PRO A 242 -11.05 20.28 9.19
N LEU A 243 -10.47 20.80 8.10
CA LEU A 243 -10.83 20.37 6.75
C LEU A 243 -10.41 18.93 6.49
N PHE A 244 -9.17 18.57 6.84
CA PHE A 244 -8.65 17.21 6.74
C PHE A 244 -9.59 16.22 7.45
N LEU A 245 -9.87 16.44 8.73
CA LEU A 245 -10.75 15.56 9.51
C LEU A 245 -12.15 15.47 8.91
N THR A 246 -12.72 16.59 8.44
CA THR A 246 -14.04 16.60 7.81
C THR A 246 -14.07 15.76 6.53
N VAL A 247 -13.06 15.90 5.67
CA VAL A 247 -12.93 15.13 4.42
C VAL A 247 -12.72 13.65 4.72
N THR A 248 -11.76 13.30 5.58
CA THR A 248 -11.43 11.91 5.93
C THR A 248 -12.61 11.21 6.60
N VAL A 249 -13.21 11.81 7.63
CA VAL A 249 -14.33 11.20 8.37
C VAL A 249 -15.59 11.15 7.50
N GLY A 250 -15.90 12.21 6.77
CA GLY A 250 -17.06 12.25 5.87
C GLY A 250 -16.97 11.18 4.79
N ALA A 251 -15.80 11.02 4.17
CA ALA A 251 -15.56 9.98 3.18
C ALA A 251 -15.60 8.57 3.78
N ALA A 252 -15.04 8.37 4.97
CA ALA A 252 -15.08 7.07 5.66
C ALA A 252 -16.53 6.66 5.99
N ILE A 253 -17.36 7.59 6.48
CA ILE A 253 -18.79 7.35 6.72
C ILE A 253 -19.51 7.03 5.41
N LEU A 254 -19.30 7.82 4.36
CA LEU A 254 -19.94 7.60 3.07
C LEU A 254 -19.55 6.25 2.46
N ALA A 255 -18.26 5.90 2.48
CA ALA A 255 -17.76 4.62 2.02
C ALA A 255 -18.34 3.46 2.84
N LEU A 256 -18.45 3.62 4.16
CA LEU A 256 -19.09 2.62 5.03
C LEU A 256 -20.56 2.43 4.67
N LEU A 257 -21.30 3.52 4.42
CA LEU A 257 -22.71 3.46 4.00
C LEU A 257 -22.86 2.68 2.68
N PHE A 258 -22.02 2.96 1.68
CA PHE A 258 -22.01 2.21 0.42
C PHE A 258 -21.63 0.74 0.62
N PHE A 259 -20.65 0.46 1.48
CA PHE A 259 -20.21 -0.90 1.77
C PHE A 259 -21.29 -1.72 2.51
N VAL A 260 -22.01 -1.11 3.45
CA VAL A 260 -23.15 -1.73 4.14
C VAL A 260 -24.28 -1.99 3.17
N GLN A 261 -24.62 -1.02 2.30
CA GLN A 261 -25.63 -1.21 1.26
C GLN A 261 -25.24 -2.34 0.30
N ALA A 262 -23.97 -2.42 -0.12
CA ALA A 262 -23.48 -3.49 -0.97
C ALA A 262 -23.70 -4.89 -0.36
N LYS A 263 -23.54 -5.02 0.96
CA LYS A 263 -23.80 -6.29 1.69
C LYS A 263 -25.28 -6.62 1.85
N ARG A 264 -26.17 -5.62 1.74
CA ARG A 264 -27.63 -5.79 1.85
C ARG A 264 -28.29 -6.11 0.50
N VAL A 265 -27.54 -6.10 -0.61
CA VAL A 265 -28.08 -6.44 -1.93
C VAL A 265 -28.44 -7.93 -1.96
N PRO A 266 -29.70 -8.28 -2.31
CA PRO A 266 -30.12 -9.68 -2.44
C PRO A 266 -29.34 -10.44 -3.52
N PRO A 267 -29.01 -11.74 -3.31
CA PRO A 267 -28.29 -12.54 -4.31
C PRO A 267 -29.00 -12.65 -5.66
N ASP A 268 -30.33 -12.59 -5.64
CA ASP A 268 -31.26 -12.68 -6.78
C ASP A 268 -31.59 -11.32 -7.43
N SER A 269 -30.83 -10.27 -7.10
CA SER A 269 -31.05 -8.92 -7.65
C SER A 269 -31.13 -8.94 -9.18
N THR A 270 -32.22 -8.37 -9.72
CA THR A 270 -32.51 -8.29 -11.15
C THR A 270 -31.76 -7.17 -11.87
N VAL A 271 -31.02 -6.33 -11.14
CA VAL A 271 -30.30 -5.17 -11.68
C VAL A 271 -29.12 -5.65 -12.52
N ASN A 272 -29.12 -5.32 -13.81
CA ASN A 272 -28.05 -5.65 -14.76
C ASN A 272 -27.30 -4.37 -15.17
N LEU A 273 -26.01 -4.30 -14.86
CA LEU A 273 -25.16 -3.13 -15.14
C LEU A 273 -24.11 -3.43 -16.20
N LYS A 274 -24.30 -4.49 -17.00
CA LYS A 274 -23.37 -4.84 -18.09
C LYS A 274 -23.13 -3.66 -19.04
N GLY A 275 -24.18 -2.88 -19.33
CA GLY A 275 -24.08 -1.65 -20.14
C GLY A 275 -23.11 -0.63 -19.52
N LEU A 276 -23.33 -0.28 -18.26
CA LEU A 276 -22.49 0.65 -17.49
C LEU A 276 -21.03 0.17 -17.44
N PHE A 277 -20.78 -1.06 -16.98
CA PHE A 277 -19.42 -1.60 -16.88
C PHE A 277 -18.71 -1.70 -18.22
N SER A 278 -19.45 -1.95 -19.30
CA SER A 278 -18.87 -1.97 -20.64
C SER A 278 -18.53 -0.57 -21.18
N SER A 279 -19.19 0.47 -20.69
CA SER A 279 -18.93 1.87 -21.09
C SER A 279 -17.81 2.53 -20.29
N LEU A 280 -17.55 2.05 -19.07
CA LEU A 280 -16.54 2.60 -18.16
C LEU A 280 -15.15 2.80 -18.78
N PRO A 281 -14.57 1.83 -19.51
CA PRO A 281 -13.28 2.04 -20.17
C PRO A 281 -13.32 3.24 -21.11
N VAL A 282 -14.36 3.35 -21.94
CA VAL A 282 -14.51 4.48 -22.89
C VAL A 282 -14.55 5.80 -22.12
N VAL A 283 -15.36 5.90 -21.07
CA VAL A 283 -15.48 7.12 -20.26
C VAL A 283 -14.15 7.49 -19.61
N ILE A 284 -13.48 6.53 -18.96
CA ILE A 284 -12.19 6.75 -18.28
C ILE A 284 -11.16 7.26 -19.27
N PHE A 285 -11.07 6.63 -20.44
CA PHE A 285 -10.08 6.99 -21.42
C PHE A 285 -10.39 8.31 -22.13
N THR A 286 -11.66 8.61 -22.42
CA THR A 286 -12.04 9.92 -22.96
C THR A 286 -11.72 11.02 -21.96
N ALA A 287 -11.97 10.80 -20.67
CA ALA A 287 -11.57 11.74 -19.62
C ALA A 287 -10.05 11.92 -19.54
N ALA A 288 -9.27 10.84 -19.64
CA ALA A 288 -7.81 10.90 -19.67
C ALA A 288 -7.29 11.68 -20.90
N ALA A 289 -7.86 11.45 -22.08
CA ALA A 289 -7.49 12.19 -23.29
C ALA A 289 -7.86 13.68 -23.22
N ILE A 290 -8.98 14.04 -22.59
CA ILE A 290 -9.34 15.44 -22.35
C ILE A 290 -8.34 16.07 -21.37
N TYR A 291 -7.98 15.35 -20.30
CA TYR A 291 -6.98 15.80 -19.33
C TYR A 291 -5.61 16.04 -19.98
N ASP A 292 -5.19 15.17 -20.90
CA ASP A 292 -3.99 15.36 -21.72
C ASP A 292 -4.01 16.68 -22.49
N VAL A 293 -5.11 16.95 -23.20
CA VAL A 293 -5.24 18.20 -23.97
C VAL A 293 -5.14 19.41 -23.05
N VAL A 294 -5.74 19.35 -21.86
CA VAL A 294 -5.64 20.44 -20.88
C VAL A 294 -4.20 20.63 -20.41
N ILE A 295 -3.48 19.57 -20.05
CA ILE A 295 -2.06 19.67 -19.68
C ILE A 295 -1.26 20.26 -20.82
N ILE A 296 -1.39 19.73 -22.04
CA ILE A 296 -0.66 20.20 -23.22
C ILE A 296 -0.89 21.70 -23.44
N VAL A 297 -2.14 22.17 -23.38
CA VAL A 297 -2.47 23.59 -23.52
C VAL A 297 -1.83 24.41 -22.40
N GLN A 298 -1.88 23.96 -21.15
CA GLN A 298 -1.22 24.64 -20.03
C GLN A 298 0.30 24.70 -20.18
N SER A 299 0.93 23.63 -20.69
CA SER A 299 2.36 23.55 -20.98
C SER A 299 2.77 24.56 -22.06
N PHE A 300 2.00 24.64 -23.15
CA PHE A 300 2.22 25.65 -24.20
C PHE A 300 2.07 27.08 -23.67
N LEU A 301 1.13 27.30 -22.75
CA LEU A 301 0.92 28.62 -22.14
C LEU A 301 2.01 29.01 -21.12
N LYS A 302 2.72 28.04 -20.53
CA LYS A 302 3.79 28.28 -19.55
C LYS A 302 5.20 28.34 -20.14
N GLU A 303 5.37 28.01 -21.42
CA GLU A 303 6.67 27.93 -22.15
C GLU A 303 7.76 27.05 -21.49
N THR A 304 7.42 26.25 -20.48
CA THR A 304 8.33 25.32 -19.82
C THR A 304 7.86 23.88 -20.02
N LEU A 305 8.76 23.02 -20.52
CA LEU A 305 8.52 21.58 -20.71
C LEU A 305 9.40 20.80 -19.73
N GLU A 306 8.88 20.57 -18.53
CA GLU A 306 9.54 19.72 -17.52
C GLU A 306 9.38 18.23 -17.85
N ILE A 307 10.40 17.42 -17.53
CA ILE A 307 10.44 15.98 -17.81
C ILE A 307 9.27 15.24 -17.17
N GLU A 308 8.84 15.66 -15.97
CA GLU A 308 7.69 15.08 -15.28
C GLU A 308 6.40 15.27 -16.09
N MET A 309 6.24 16.43 -16.71
CA MET A 309 5.10 16.76 -17.56
C MET A 309 5.10 15.96 -18.87
N ILE A 310 6.29 15.69 -19.43
CA ILE A 310 6.46 14.78 -20.58
C ILE A 310 6.05 13.36 -20.20
N ILE A 311 6.46 12.87 -19.02
CA ILE A 311 6.07 11.53 -18.53
C ILE A 311 4.54 11.46 -18.36
N GLN A 312 3.92 12.47 -17.76
CA GLN A 312 2.46 12.53 -17.60
C GLN A 312 1.73 12.51 -18.96
N MET A 313 2.21 13.29 -19.93
CA MET A 313 1.67 13.29 -21.30
C MET A 313 1.82 11.94 -22.00
N VAL A 314 2.98 11.26 -21.85
CA VAL A 314 3.22 9.94 -22.46
C VAL A 314 2.31 8.88 -21.83
N VAL A 315 2.17 8.88 -20.51
CA VAL A 315 1.31 7.93 -19.79
C VAL A 315 -0.15 8.09 -20.21
N ALA A 316 -0.66 9.31 -20.23
CA ALA A 316 -2.05 9.53 -20.58
C ALA A 316 -2.32 9.37 -22.10
N SER A 317 -1.35 9.67 -22.97
CA SER A 317 -1.40 9.30 -24.40
C SER A 317 -1.48 7.78 -24.60
N ALA A 318 -0.70 7.00 -23.84
CA ALA A 318 -0.76 5.54 -23.90
C ALA A 318 -2.13 5.01 -23.44
N LEU A 319 -2.74 5.64 -22.43
CA LEU A 319 -4.11 5.34 -22.01
C LEU A 319 -5.11 5.67 -23.14
N ALA A 320 -5.01 6.84 -23.77
CA ALA A 320 -5.87 7.24 -24.89
C ALA A 320 -5.77 6.29 -26.10
N VAL A 321 -4.58 5.82 -26.44
CA VAL A 321 -4.38 4.80 -27.49
C VAL A 321 -5.00 3.46 -27.08
N GLY A 322 -4.81 3.04 -25.83
CA GLY A 322 -5.47 1.85 -25.27
C GLY A 322 -6.99 1.91 -25.39
N ALA A 323 -7.56 3.10 -25.25
CA ALA A 323 -8.98 3.38 -25.46
C ALA A 323 -9.46 3.13 -26.88
N ALA A 324 -8.77 3.75 -27.85
CA ALA A 324 -9.11 3.66 -29.25
C ALA A 324 -9.07 2.19 -29.68
N VAL A 325 -8.02 1.47 -29.26
CA VAL A 325 -7.84 0.04 -29.48
C VAL A 325 -8.97 -0.77 -28.84
N TYR A 326 -9.36 -0.48 -27.59
CA TYR A 326 -10.49 -1.16 -26.94
C TYR A 326 -11.82 -0.92 -27.64
N ILE A 327 -12.11 0.33 -28.04
CA ILE A 327 -13.33 0.72 -28.76
C ILE A 327 -13.39 0.01 -30.11
N ILE A 328 -12.29 0.05 -30.89
CA ILE A 328 -12.17 -0.63 -32.18
C ILE A 328 -12.40 -2.14 -32.01
N MET A 329 -11.72 -2.78 -31.05
CA MET A 329 -11.91 -4.21 -30.77
C MET A 329 -13.36 -4.54 -30.40
N ARG A 330 -14.01 -3.68 -29.62
CA ARG A 330 -15.41 -3.87 -29.23
C ARG A 330 -16.37 -3.70 -30.41
N MET A 331 -16.11 -2.76 -31.31
CA MET A 331 -16.89 -2.56 -32.54
C MET A 331 -16.74 -3.75 -33.50
N ILE A 332 -15.53 -4.29 -33.64
CA ILE A 332 -15.26 -5.49 -34.44
C ILE A 332 -15.99 -6.71 -33.86
N LYS A 333 -15.99 -6.88 -32.53
CA LYS A 333 -16.64 -8.00 -31.85
C LYS A 333 -18.17 -7.95 -31.89
N LYS A 334 -18.78 -6.76 -32.04
CA LYS A 334 -20.24 -6.60 -32.24
C LYS A 334 -20.71 -6.92 -33.66
N ARG A 335 -19.80 -7.00 -34.64
CA ARG A 335 -20.10 -7.30 -36.06
C ARG A 335 -19.98 -8.79 -36.42
N LYS A 336 -19.56 -9.64 -35.47
CA LYS A 336 -19.58 -11.10 -35.56
C LYS A 336 -20.66 -11.65 -34.64
#